data_AF-A0A927UI05-F1
#
_entry.id   AF-A0A927UI05-F1
#
_cell.length_a   1.000
_cell.length_b   1.000
_cell.length_c   1.000
_cell.angle_alpha   90.00
_cell.angle_beta   90.00
_cell.angle_gamma   90.00
#
_symmetry.space_group_name_H-M   'P 1'
#
loop_
_entity.id
_entity.type
_entity.pdbx_description
1 polymer ?
#
loop_
_entity_poly.entity_id
_entity_poly.type
_entity_poly.pdbx_seq_one_letter_code
_entity_poly.pdbx_strand_id
1 'polypeptide(L)'
;MIKKYDMDCVQGVRSGMFLYADCGTIEKIDLKKSAELWWDKHHKATIMDILLRKRTKNIYVGDKCFNFSEPYIRLYVEKDEVVFSKSFPDEVDTSDASEFKMWWDEINRGLNQQGYWLFDEG
;
A
#
# COMPACT_ATOMS: atom_id res chain seq x y z
N MET A 1 -3.67 -15.99 -4.27
CA MET A 1 -3.06 -15.64 -5.56
C MET A 1 -2.50 -14.22 -5.41
N ILE A 2 -1.33 -13.94 -6.01
CA ILE A 2 -0.75 -12.58 -5.95
C ILE A 2 -0.98 -11.92 -7.29
N LYS A 3 -1.70 -10.80 -7.31
CA LYS A 3 -1.83 -9.94 -8.49
C LYS A 3 -0.74 -8.87 -8.44
N LYS A 4 -0.08 -8.65 -9.57
CA LYS A 4 0.99 -7.67 -9.69
C LYS A 4 0.62 -6.63 -10.74
N TYR A 5 0.84 -5.37 -10.39
CA TYR A 5 0.62 -4.21 -11.26
C TYR A 5 1.85 -3.31 -11.23
N ASP A 6 2.05 -2.57 -12.32
CA ASP A 6 3.00 -1.47 -12.29
C ASP A 6 2.49 -0.41 -11.30
N MET A 7 3.43 0.24 -10.63
CA MET A 7 3.11 1.39 -9.79
C MET A 7 2.39 2.49 -10.56
N ASP A 8 2.70 2.72 -11.82
CA ASP A 8 2.07 3.75 -12.66
C ASP A 8 0.55 3.52 -12.85
N CYS A 9 0.05 2.33 -12.51
CA CYS A 9 -1.39 2.06 -12.46
C CYS A 9 -2.10 2.79 -11.30
N VAL A 10 -1.41 3.16 -10.22
CA VAL A 10 -2.03 3.74 -9.02
C VAL A 10 -2.51 5.17 -9.29
N GLN A 11 -3.79 5.39 -9.08
CA GLN A 11 -4.46 6.68 -9.29
C GLN A 11 -4.56 7.50 -7.99
N GLY A 12 -4.17 6.92 -6.86
CA GLY A 12 -4.11 7.57 -5.56
C GLY A 12 -5.09 6.99 -4.55
N VAL A 13 -5.38 7.76 -3.50
CA VAL A 13 -6.13 7.31 -2.32
C VAL A 13 -7.26 8.27 -2.01
N ARG A 14 -8.50 7.78 -1.91
CA ARG A 14 -9.68 8.62 -1.66
C ARG A 14 -10.78 7.86 -0.92
N SER A 15 -11.36 8.50 0.10
CA SER A 15 -12.60 8.03 0.77
C SER A 15 -12.56 6.58 1.26
N GLY A 16 -11.46 6.18 1.90
CA GLY A 16 -11.19 4.85 2.42
C GLY A 16 -10.71 3.84 1.37
N MET A 17 -10.44 4.29 0.14
CA MET A 17 -10.11 3.42 -0.99
C MET A 17 -8.74 3.75 -1.57
N PHE A 18 -8.00 2.70 -1.93
CA PHE A 18 -6.84 2.79 -2.80
C PHE A 18 -7.28 2.50 -4.24
N LEU A 19 -6.95 3.38 -5.17
CA LEU A 19 -7.47 3.36 -6.54
C LEU A 19 -6.35 3.01 -7.52
N TYR A 20 -6.62 2.11 -8.46
CA TYR A 20 -5.66 1.78 -9.53
C TYR A 20 -6.39 1.45 -10.83
N ALA A 21 -5.71 1.66 -11.96
CA ALA A 21 -6.22 1.32 -13.28
C ALA A 21 -5.89 -0.13 -13.64
N ASP A 22 -6.89 -0.89 -14.10
CA ASP A 22 -6.74 -2.25 -14.63
C ASP A 22 -7.55 -2.36 -15.93
N CYS A 23 -6.91 -2.70 -17.05
CA CYS A 23 -7.60 -2.90 -18.34
C CYS A 23 -8.59 -1.78 -18.75
N GLY A 24 -8.29 -0.53 -18.39
CA GLY A 24 -9.15 0.64 -18.69
C GLY A 24 -10.27 0.91 -17.69
N THR A 25 -10.41 0.10 -16.63
CA THR A 25 -11.31 0.36 -15.49
C THR A 25 -10.54 0.86 -14.28
N ILE A 26 -11.20 1.65 -13.43
CA ILE A 26 -10.65 2.05 -12.12
C ILE A 26 -11.13 1.06 -11.09
N GLU A 27 -10.21 0.23 -10.63
CA GLU A 27 -10.41 -0.73 -9.55
C GLU A 27 -10.13 -0.07 -8.19
N LYS A 28 -10.67 -0.69 -7.13
CA LYS A 28 -10.65 -0.13 -5.78
C LYS A 28 -10.32 -1.19 -4.73
N ILE A 29 -9.41 -0.86 -3.84
CA ILE A 29 -9.10 -1.66 -2.65
C ILE A 29 -9.62 -0.92 -1.42
N ASP A 30 -10.49 -1.57 -0.66
CA ASP A 30 -10.99 -1.06 0.63
C ASP A 30 -9.88 -1.15 1.68
N LEU A 31 -9.40 0.02 2.13
CA LEU A 31 -8.28 0.12 3.07
C LEU A 31 -8.61 -0.48 4.44
N LYS A 32 -9.87 -0.37 4.88
CA LYS A 32 -10.28 -0.95 6.16
C LYS A 32 -10.23 -2.47 6.10
N LYS A 33 -10.74 -3.06 5.02
CA LYS A 33 -10.65 -4.52 4.81
C LYS A 33 -9.20 -4.99 4.67
N SER A 34 -8.39 -4.23 3.93
CA SER A 34 -6.95 -4.52 3.80
C SER A 34 -6.25 -4.52 5.16
N ALA A 35 -6.58 -3.56 6.04
CA ALA A 35 -6.05 -3.51 7.40
C ALA A 35 -6.48 -4.70 8.26
N GLU A 36 -7.74 -5.14 8.14
CA GLU A 36 -8.23 -6.32 8.85
C GLU A 36 -7.45 -7.57 8.46
N LEU A 37 -7.23 -7.76 7.15
CA LEU A 37 -6.47 -8.90 6.62
C LEU A 37 -4.99 -8.83 6.96
N TRP A 38 -4.38 -7.64 6.86
CA TRP A 38 -3.00 -7.43 7.27
C TRP A 38 -2.81 -7.80 8.75
N TRP A 39 -3.74 -7.35 9.61
CA TRP A 39 -3.71 -7.66 11.03
C TRP A 39 -3.78 -9.16 11.29
N ASP A 40 -4.76 -9.84 10.70
CA ASP A 40 -4.95 -11.28 10.89
C ASP A 40 -3.74 -12.10 10.39
N LYS A 41 -3.06 -11.63 9.34
CA LYS A 41 -1.85 -12.25 8.80
C LYS A 41 -0.64 -12.10 9.72
N HIS A 42 -0.45 -10.91 10.31
CA HIS A 42 0.76 -10.57 11.05
C HIS A 42 0.61 -10.71 12.58
N HIS A 43 -0.61 -10.76 13.11
CA HIS A 43 -0.87 -10.87 14.54
C HIS A 43 -1.83 -12.02 14.84
N LYS A 44 -1.38 -13.02 15.62
CA LYS A 44 -2.26 -14.05 16.20
C LYS A 44 -3.06 -13.43 17.34
N ALA A 45 -4.28 -12.97 17.03
CA ALA A 45 -5.06 -12.12 17.92
C ALA A 45 -5.40 -12.77 19.28
N THR A 46 -5.15 -12.02 20.36
CA THR A 46 -5.81 -12.16 21.66
C THR A 46 -6.88 -11.07 21.83
N ILE A 47 -7.80 -11.21 22.80
CA ILE A 47 -8.81 -10.17 23.11
C ILE A 47 -8.17 -8.80 23.41
N MET A 48 -6.98 -8.78 23.99
CA MET A 48 -6.26 -7.55 24.32
C MET A 48 -5.79 -6.81 23.07
N ASP A 49 -5.40 -7.56 22.04
CA ASP A 49 -4.98 -7.04 20.74
C ASP A 49 -6.12 -6.33 20.01
N ILE A 50 -7.34 -6.89 20.10
CA ILE A 50 -8.55 -6.28 19.52
C ILE A 50 -8.90 -4.95 20.21
N LEU A 51 -8.68 -4.86 21.52
CA LEU A 51 -8.92 -3.63 22.28
C LEU A 51 -7.86 -2.56 21.98
N LEU A 52 -6.59 -2.97 21.84
CA LEU A 52 -5.50 -2.08 21.43
C LEU A 52 -5.73 -1.56 20.00
N ARG A 53 -6.20 -2.41 19.07
CA ARG A 53 -6.58 -2.04 17.69
C ARG A 53 -7.55 -0.84 17.64
N LYS A 54 -8.48 -0.71 18.59
CA LYS A 54 -9.43 0.43 18.63
C LYS A 54 -8.79 1.74 19.10
N ARG A 55 -7.59 1.70 19.68
CA ARG A 55 -6.86 2.86 20.22
C ARG A 55 -5.67 3.26 19.36
N THR A 56 -5.27 2.42 18.40
CA THR A 56 -4.09 2.68 17.56
C THR A 56 -4.36 3.86 16.62
N LYS A 57 -3.51 4.87 16.68
CA LYS A 57 -3.57 6.05 15.79
C LYS A 57 -3.14 5.73 14.36
N ASN A 58 -2.44 4.61 14.16
CA ASN A 58 -1.87 4.19 12.89
C ASN A 58 -2.45 2.84 12.51
N ILE A 59 -3.43 2.83 11.60
CA ILE A 59 -4.07 1.60 11.13
C ILE A 59 -3.26 1.09 9.93
N TYR A 60 -2.48 0.02 10.13
CA TYR A 60 -1.70 -0.58 9.06
C TYR A 60 -2.60 -1.31 8.07
N VAL A 61 -2.45 -0.99 6.78
CA VAL A 61 -3.24 -1.56 5.69
C VAL A 61 -2.46 -2.54 4.82
N GLY A 62 -1.14 -2.56 4.95
CA GLY A 62 -0.27 -3.22 3.99
C GLY A 62 1.20 -2.97 4.30
N ASP A 63 2.04 -3.46 3.39
CA ASP A 63 3.50 -3.40 3.49
C ASP A 63 4.05 -2.50 2.38
N LYS A 64 5.19 -1.85 2.62
CA LYS A 64 5.92 -1.10 1.60
C LYS A 64 7.42 -1.30 1.76
N CYS A 65 8.14 -1.20 0.64
CA CYS A 65 9.59 -1.07 0.63
C CYS A 65 9.97 0.00 -0.39
N PHE A 66 10.82 0.93 0.04
CA PHE A 66 11.47 1.88 -0.86
C PHE A 66 12.92 1.45 -1.07
N ASN A 67 13.14 0.65 -2.12
CA ASN A 67 14.46 0.32 -2.66
C ASN A 67 14.57 0.95 -4.05
N PHE A 68 15.72 1.50 -4.43
CA PHE A 68 15.90 2.08 -5.76
C PHE A 68 15.82 1.04 -6.89
N SER A 69 16.07 -0.24 -6.63
CA SER A 69 15.96 -1.29 -7.66
C SER A 69 14.52 -1.73 -7.93
N GLU A 70 13.72 -1.92 -6.86
CA GLU A 70 12.34 -2.40 -6.96
C GLU A 70 11.50 -1.92 -5.77
N PRO A 71 11.01 -0.67 -5.78
CA PRO A 71 10.09 -0.22 -4.75
C PRO A 71 8.70 -0.85 -4.95
N TYR A 72 8.01 -1.13 -3.85
CA TYR A 72 6.68 -1.74 -3.91
C TYR A 72 5.74 -1.27 -2.79
N ILE A 73 4.44 -1.39 -3.06
CA ILE A 73 3.34 -1.33 -2.10
C ILE A 73 2.53 -2.63 -2.21
N ARG A 74 2.29 -3.30 -1.08
CA ARG A 74 1.48 -4.52 -1.00
C ARG A 74 0.23 -4.24 -0.17
N LEU A 75 -0.93 -4.53 -0.74
CA LEU A 75 -2.23 -4.47 -0.08
C LEU A 75 -2.93 -5.83 -0.13
N TYR A 76 -3.90 -6.02 0.75
CA TYR A 76 -4.58 -7.29 1.00
C TYR A 76 -6.05 -7.21 0.58
N VAL A 77 -6.50 -8.18 -0.21
CA VAL A 77 -7.88 -8.22 -0.72
C VAL A 77 -8.41 -9.64 -0.60
N GLU A 78 -9.41 -9.83 0.26
CA GLU A 78 -9.98 -11.15 0.58
C GLU A 78 -8.92 -12.19 1.01
N LYS A 79 -8.60 -13.16 0.16
CA LYS A 79 -7.55 -14.18 0.39
C LYS A 79 -6.31 -13.97 -0.50
N ASP A 80 -6.29 -12.86 -1.22
CA ASP A 80 -5.28 -12.50 -2.20
C ASP A 80 -4.47 -11.27 -1.77
N GLU A 81 -3.37 -11.06 -2.49
CA GLU A 81 -2.49 -9.91 -2.32
C GLU A 81 -2.42 -9.16 -3.65
N VAL A 82 -2.40 -7.84 -3.56
CA VAL A 82 -2.16 -6.95 -4.70
C VAL A 82 -0.87 -6.21 -4.44
N VAL A 83 0.10 -6.38 -5.34
CA VAL A 83 1.41 -5.74 -5.27
C VAL A 83 1.52 -4.75 -6.41
N PHE A 84 1.82 -3.51 -6.08
CA PHE A 84 2.22 -2.46 -7.02
C PHE A 84 3.73 -2.33 -6.90
N SER A 85 4.48 -2.55 -7.97
CA SER A 85 5.93 -2.36 -7.98
C SER A 85 6.39 -1.61 -9.22
N LYS A 86 7.53 -0.94 -9.10
CA LYS A 86 8.26 -0.37 -10.24
C LYS A 86 9.62 -1.04 -10.30
N SER A 87 10.15 -1.29 -11.49
CA SER A 87 11.56 -1.67 -11.64
C SER A 87 12.29 -0.54 -12.31
N PHE A 88 13.38 -0.11 -11.70
CA PHE A 88 14.25 0.91 -12.28
C PHE A 88 15.50 0.24 -12.87
N PRO A 89 15.94 0.63 -14.08
CA PRO A 89 17.20 0.17 -14.63
C PRO A 89 18.39 0.66 -13.78
N ASP A 90 19.52 -0.05 -13.79
CA ASP A 90 20.69 0.25 -12.93
C ASP A 90 21.25 1.69 -13.12
N GLU A 91 21.01 2.29 -14.29
CA GLU A 91 21.31 3.70 -14.60
C GLU A 91 20.02 4.52 -14.53
N VAL A 92 19.55 4.83 -13.31
CA VAL A 92 18.37 5.68 -13.11
C VAL A 92 18.72 7.13 -13.39
N ASP A 93 18.04 7.77 -14.34
CA ASP A 93 18.11 9.22 -14.47
C ASP A 93 17.58 9.85 -13.16
N THR A 94 18.39 10.73 -12.57
CA THR A 94 18.05 11.46 -11.36
C THR A 94 16.72 12.23 -11.45
N SER A 95 16.28 12.63 -12.66
CA SER A 95 14.97 13.24 -12.86
C SER A 95 13.81 12.28 -12.59
N ASP A 96 13.87 11.07 -13.14
CA ASP A 96 12.80 10.07 -13.08
C ASP A 96 12.61 9.55 -11.66
N ALA A 97 13.73 9.43 -10.91
CA ALA A 97 13.70 9.10 -9.49
C ALA A 97 12.99 10.19 -8.65
N SER A 98 13.11 11.46 -9.04
CA SER A 98 12.47 12.57 -8.30
C SER A 98 10.96 12.59 -8.51
N GLU A 99 10.49 12.38 -9.74
CA GLU A 99 9.05 12.30 -10.02
C GLU A 99 8.42 11.12 -9.30
N PHE A 100 9.07 9.96 -9.33
CA PHE A 100 8.61 8.78 -8.61
C PHE A 100 8.55 9.02 -7.10
N LYS A 101 9.56 9.66 -6.52
CA LYS A 101 9.57 9.98 -5.09
C LYS A 101 8.42 10.91 -4.70
N MET A 102 8.16 11.96 -5.49
CA MET A 102 7.03 12.86 -5.24
C MET A 102 5.70 12.10 -5.25
N TRP A 103 5.52 11.25 -6.25
CA TRP A 103 4.33 10.41 -6.38
C TRP A 103 4.17 9.41 -5.22
N TRP A 104 5.25 8.77 -4.80
CA TRP A 104 5.27 7.90 -3.62
C TRP A 104 4.86 8.65 -2.34
N ASP A 105 5.37 9.87 -2.16
CA ASP A 105 5.02 10.73 -1.02
C ASP A 105 3.54 11.17 -1.07
N GLU A 106 2.98 11.38 -2.25
CA GLU A 106 1.55 11.67 -2.43
C GLU A 106 0.67 10.48 -2.01
N ILE A 107 1.03 9.26 -2.38
CA ILE A 107 0.31 8.04 -1.94
C ILE A 107 0.35 7.92 -0.42
N ASN A 108 1.53 8.04 0.20
CA ASN A 108 1.66 7.96 1.65
C ASN A 108 0.84 9.05 2.35
N ARG A 109 0.86 10.28 1.83
CA ARG A 109 0.05 11.38 2.35
C ARG A 109 -1.45 11.08 2.25
N GLY A 110 -1.89 10.53 1.12
CA GLY A 110 -3.29 10.15 0.91
C GLY A 110 -3.78 9.08 1.88
N LEU A 111 -2.95 8.09 2.20
CA LEU A 111 -3.23 7.09 3.24
C LEU A 111 -3.30 7.74 4.63
N ASN A 112 -2.28 8.52 4.99
CA ASN A 112 -2.15 9.13 6.32
C ASN A 112 -3.29 10.10 6.63
N GLN A 113 -3.71 10.91 5.65
CA GLN A 113 -4.87 11.80 5.77
C GLN A 113 -6.17 11.06 6.10
N GLN A 114 -6.24 9.76 5.77
CA GLN A 114 -7.37 8.90 6.04
C GLN A 114 -7.17 8.00 7.27
N GLY A 115 -6.06 8.18 7.99
CA GLY A 115 -5.71 7.41 9.20
C GLY A 115 -5.05 6.06 8.94
N TYR A 116 -4.65 5.78 7.70
CA TYR A 116 -4.05 4.52 7.28
C TYR A 116 -2.55 4.64 7.04
N TRP A 117 -1.83 3.55 7.28
CA TRP A 117 -0.37 3.51 7.19
C TRP A 117 0.08 2.22 6.48
N LEU A 118 1.23 2.28 5.84
CA LEU A 118 1.93 1.10 5.32
C LEU A 118 3.08 0.76 6.26
N PHE A 119 3.30 -0.53 6.50
CA PHE A 119 4.42 -1.02 7.29
C PHE A 119 5.70 -1.00 6.46
N ASP A 120 6.76 -0.39 6.98
CA ASP A 120 8.08 -0.37 6.33
C ASP A 120 8.76 -1.74 6.48
N GLU A 121 8.79 -2.54 5.41
CA GLU A 121 9.64 -3.74 5.32
C GLU A 121 11.06 -3.27 4.96
N GLY A 122 11.93 -3.25 5.97
CA GLY A 122 13.37 -2.95 5.85
C GLY A 122 14.23 -4.17 5.59
#